data_AF-A0A7W5GGF5-F1
#
_entry.id   AF-A0A7W5GGF5-F1
#
_cell.length_a   1.000
_cell.length_b   1.000
_cell.length_c   1.000
_cell.angle_alpha   90.00
_cell.angle_beta   90.00
_cell.angle_gamma   90.00
#
_symmetry.space_group_name_H-M   'P 1'
#
loop_
_entity.id
_entity.type
_entity.pdbx_description
1 polymer ?
#
loop_
_entity_poly.entity_id
_entity_poly.type
_entity_poly.pdbx_seq_one_letter_code
_entity_poly.pdbx_strand_id
1 'polypeptide(L)'
;MTDLSPLNIAGLLARNTPQGPGVDDDTALVSTGSVLDVNTASRRVRVGIRGGDVWLPAVAARYASGAPVRVLFDATSARPVLVLGTAEPAAPVAAGQVKVIDGRTLTVTFGGPQFVIPSVAGAYEVDDTAWVMLDDWGRPVIALGPSLEPPPAPVEPPPDAGGEIVTATTTIGPQTSGTFSVAAGRWDQWNASRYGGASDIYQGNAYGSGQLRGFAGYGDQIRNLGALTIEEAVLTARKTADGNSAVLMVQGTAAGERPSGQPVAGPFESASSGSIGSGQTGSISLPAGLREALRTGAARGLVAVGGDYGGFGGTATPGSFTLAIRYTKAA
;
A
#
# COMPACT_ATOMS: atom_id res chain seq x y z
N MET A 1 36.33 34.63 17.81
CA MET A 1 35.96 33.49 18.67
C MET A 1 34.75 32.83 18.04
N THR A 2 34.97 31.75 17.31
CA THR A 2 33.93 30.92 16.71
C THR A 2 33.42 29.98 17.79
N ASP A 3 32.14 30.06 18.12
CA ASP A 3 31.48 29.21 19.11
C ASP A 3 31.38 27.77 18.56
N LEU A 4 32.20 26.88 19.12
CA LEU A 4 32.26 25.45 18.80
C LEU A 4 31.46 24.65 19.83
N SER A 5 30.22 25.06 20.09
CA SER A 5 29.31 24.28 20.91
C SER A 5 28.76 23.06 20.13
N PRO A 6 28.69 21.86 20.76
CA PRO A 6 28.28 20.61 20.10
C PRO A 6 26.82 20.62 19.60
N LEU A 7 25.99 21.53 20.13
CA LEU A 7 24.62 21.80 19.67
C LEU A 7 24.57 22.43 18.28
N ASN A 8 25.60 23.19 17.90
CA ASN A 8 25.65 23.88 16.61
C ASN A 8 26.14 22.97 15.47
N ILE A 9 26.90 21.92 15.78
CA ILE A 9 27.37 20.90 14.81
C ILE A 9 26.24 19.93 14.45
N ALA A 10 25.39 19.54 15.41
CA ALA A 10 24.21 18.71 15.15
C ALA A 10 23.17 19.42 14.28
N GLY A 11 22.97 20.73 14.49
CA GLY A 11 22.10 21.56 13.64
C GLY A 11 22.65 21.78 12.22
N LEU A 12 23.98 21.80 12.05
CA LEU A 12 24.62 21.91 10.73
C LEU A 12 24.60 20.59 9.94
N LEU A 13 24.74 19.44 10.64
CA LEU A 13 24.64 18.10 10.03
C LEU A 13 23.21 17.74 9.61
N ALA A 14 22.20 18.26 10.31
CA ALA A 14 20.79 18.11 9.95
C ALA A 14 20.40 18.88 8.66
N ARG A 15 21.17 19.91 8.27
CA ARG A 15 20.91 20.71 7.06
C ARG A 15 21.60 20.19 5.78
N ASN A 16 22.58 19.29 5.91
CA ASN A 16 23.38 18.78 4.78
C ASN A 16 23.24 17.27 4.52
N THR A 17 22.31 16.60 5.20
CA THR A 17 21.91 15.24 4.85
C THR A 17 20.62 15.30 4.02
N PRO A 18 20.47 14.50 2.95
CA PRO A 18 19.21 14.38 2.24
C PRO A 18 18.15 13.94 3.24
N GLN A 19 17.29 14.88 3.63
CA GLN A 19 16.11 14.59 4.44
C GLN A 19 15.18 13.78 3.53
N GLY A 20 15.17 12.46 3.72
CA GLY A 20 14.03 11.66 3.30
C GLY A 20 12.75 12.19 3.97
N PRO A 21 11.57 11.91 3.42
CA PRO A 21 10.31 12.38 3.98
C PRO A 21 10.22 11.94 5.44
N GLY A 22 9.80 12.88 6.28
CA GLY A 22 9.78 12.73 7.72
C GLY A 22 8.74 11.69 8.15
N VAL A 23 8.85 11.21 9.39
CA VAL A 23 7.83 10.36 10.02
C VAL A 23 6.43 11.01 9.97
N ASP A 24 6.36 12.34 9.88
CA ASP A 24 5.12 13.10 9.77
C ASP A 24 4.49 13.06 8.37
N ASP A 25 5.27 12.76 7.31
CA ASP A 25 4.79 12.79 5.91
C ASP A 25 3.92 11.56 5.54
N ASP A 26 3.86 10.53 6.40
CA ASP A 26 3.04 9.31 6.22
C ASP A 26 2.19 8.99 7.48
N THR A 27 1.89 9.99 8.32
CA THR A 27 0.93 9.84 9.45
C THR A 27 -0.53 9.89 9.02
N ALA A 28 -0.81 10.37 7.81
CA ALA A 28 -2.17 10.48 7.33
C ALA A 28 -2.68 9.10 6.89
N LEU A 29 -3.56 8.49 7.68
CA LEU A 29 -4.38 7.35 7.27
C LEU A 29 -5.26 7.66 6.04
N VAL A 30 -5.21 8.87 5.53
CA VAL A 30 -5.96 9.33 4.36
C VAL A 30 -4.98 9.93 3.36
N SER A 31 -5.06 9.49 2.11
CA SER A 31 -4.33 10.07 0.99
C SER A 31 -5.30 10.50 -0.12
N THR A 32 -4.85 11.39 -0.99
CA THR A 32 -5.64 11.87 -2.13
C THR A 32 -5.34 11.00 -3.34
N GLY A 33 -6.38 10.62 -4.08
CA GLY A 33 -6.28 9.99 -5.39
C GLY A 33 -7.22 10.67 -6.38
N SER A 34 -7.34 10.11 -7.58
CA SER A 34 -8.31 10.53 -8.59
C SER A 34 -9.25 9.38 -8.94
N VAL A 35 -10.51 9.70 -9.24
CA VAL A 35 -11.45 8.72 -9.80
C VAL A 35 -11.02 8.38 -11.21
N LEU A 36 -10.80 7.09 -11.49
CA LEU A 36 -10.59 6.60 -12.85
C LEU A 36 -11.87 6.00 -13.43
N ASP A 37 -12.63 5.28 -12.61
CA ASP A 37 -13.87 4.62 -13.03
C ASP A 37 -14.81 4.37 -11.85
N VAL A 38 -16.11 4.21 -12.11
CA VAL A 38 -17.16 4.04 -11.09
C VAL A 38 -18.05 2.87 -11.45
N ASN A 39 -18.03 1.84 -10.61
CA ASN A 39 -18.94 0.71 -10.71
C ASN A 39 -20.09 0.88 -9.72
N THR A 40 -21.17 1.51 -10.21
CA THR A 40 -22.37 1.81 -9.41
C THR A 40 -23.11 0.55 -8.94
N ALA A 41 -22.97 -0.58 -9.64
CA ALA A 41 -23.63 -1.84 -9.27
C ALA A 41 -22.98 -2.50 -8.05
N SER A 42 -21.64 -2.50 -8.03
CA SER A 42 -20.86 -3.07 -6.93
C SER A 42 -20.50 -2.07 -5.84
N ARG A 43 -20.88 -0.79 -6.01
CA ARG A 43 -20.55 0.33 -5.10
C ARG A 43 -19.04 0.49 -4.88
N ARG A 44 -18.30 0.38 -5.99
CA ARG A 44 -16.84 0.51 -5.99
C ARG A 44 -16.41 1.64 -6.91
N VAL A 45 -15.27 2.22 -6.58
CA VAL A 45 -14.60 3.24 -7.38
C VAL A 45 -13.20 2.74 -7.68
N ARG A 46 -12.79 2.79 -8.94
CA ARG A 46 -11.40 2.60 -9.34
C ARG A 46 -10.69 3.91 -9.14
N VAL A 47 -9.68 3.92 -8.29
CA VAL A 47 -8.92 5.13 -7.97
C VAL A 47 -7.49 5.01 -8.44
N GLY A 48 -6.98 6.08 -9.04
CA GLY A 48 -5.55 6.29 -9.25
C GLY A 48 -4.96 6.82 -7.96
N ILE A 49 -4.05 6.07 -7.35
CA ILE A 49 -3.43 6.46 -6.09
C ILE A 49 -2.02 5.88 -5.97
N ARG A 50 -1.08 6.72 -5.53
CA ARG A 50 0.34 6.35 -5.35
C ARG A 50 0.94 5.69 -6.61
N GLY A 51 0.57 6.18 -7.79
CA GLY A 51 1.08 5.68 -9.07
C GLY A 51 0.56 4.30 -9.51
N GLY A 52 -0.41 3.73 -8.79
CA GLY A 52 -1.15 2.54 -9.22
C GLY A 52 -2.65 2.83 -9.29
N ASP A 53 -3.42 1.83 -9.73
CA ASP A 53 -4.87 1.86 -9.64
C ASP A 53 -5.43 0.68 -8.84
N VAL A 54 -6.57 0.91 -8.20
CA VAL A 54 -7.24 -0.13 -7.41
C VAL A 54 -8.74 0.11 -7.34
N TRP A 55 -9.50 -0.97 -7.46
CA TRP A 55 -10.94 -0.97 -7.14
C TRP A 55 -11.15 -1.05 -5.64
N LEU A 56 -11.75 -0.02 -5.07
CA LEU A 56 -12.06 0.05 -3.64
C LEU A 56 -13.56 0.16 -3.42
N PRO A 57 -14.09 -0.42 -2.32
CA PRO A 57 -15.40 0.00 -1.86
C PRO A 57 -15.39 1.51 -1.60
N ALA A 58 -16.54 2.15 -1.76
CA ALA A 58 -16.64 3.59 -1.64
C ALA A 58 -17.89 4.01 -0.86
N VAL A 59 -17.79 5.11 -0.11
CA VAL A 59 -18.94 5.80 0.46
C VAL A 59 -19.69 6.51 -0.67
N ALA A 60 -21.02 6.57 -0.64
CA ALA A 60 -21.78 7.22 -1.70
C ALA A 60 -21.48 8.73 -1.75
N ALA A 61 -21.10 9.25 -2.92
CA ALA A 61 -20.67 10.65 -3.07
C ALA A 61 -20.78 11.22 -4.51
N ARG A 62 -21.52 10.56 -5.42
CA ARG A 62 -21.61 10.93 -6.86
C ARG A 62 -20.23 11.19 -7.48
N TYR A 63 -19.43 10.15 -7.63
CA TYR A 63 -18.09 10.26 -8.19
C TYR A 63 -18.12 10.65 -9.67
N ALA A 64 -17.40 11.73 -10.02
CA ALA A 64 -17.12 12.08 -11.41
C ALA A 64 -15.74 11.57 -11.81
N SER A 65 -15.55 11.18 -13.07
CA SER A 65 -14.23 10.79 -13.58
C SER A 65 -13.23 11.94 -13.46
N GLY A 66 -11.99 11.65 -13.05
CA GLY A 66 -10.94 12.64 -12.79
C GLY A 66 -11.07 13.38 -11.45
N ALA A 67 -12.21 13.28 -10.76
CA ALA A 67 -12.43 14.04 -9.53
C ALA A 67 -11.46 13.60 -8.41
N PRO A 68 -10.96 14.55 -7.59
CA PRO A 68 -10.11 14.23 -6.46
C PRO A 68 -10.91 13.51 -5.35
N VAL A 69 -10.38 12.38 -4.89
CA VAL A 69 -10.98 11.56 -3.84
C VAL A 69 -10.06 11.37 -2.66
N ARG A 70 -10.67 11.16 -1.48
CA ARG A 70 -9.94 10.76 -0.27
C ARG A 70 -10.02 9.26 -0.09
N VAL A 71 -8.86 8.62 0.05
CA VAL A 71 -8.74 7.18 0.23
C VAL A 71 -8.18 6.89 1.61
N LEU A 72 -8.90 6.09 2.38
CA LEU A 72 -8.49 5.57 3.67
C LEU A 72 -7.52 4.39 3.49
N PHE A 73 -6.47 4.39 4.28
CA PHE A 73 -5.48 3.33 4.37
C PHE A 73 -5.62 2.59 5.70
N ASP A 74 -5.44 1.28 5.64
CA ASP A 74 -5.33 0.45 6.83
C ASP A 74 -4.03 0.80 7.59
N ALA A 75 -4.17 1.16 8.87
CA ALA A 75 -3.08 1.63 9.70
C ALA A 75 -1.96 0.59 9.90
N THR A 76 -2.27 -0.70 9.72
CA THR A 76 -1.32 -1.80 9.97
C THR A 76 -0.61 -2.25 8.69
N SER A 77 -1.34 -2.27 7.58
CA SER A 77 -0.88 -2.82 6.29
C SER A 77 -0.58 -1.78 5.23
N ALA A 78 -0.86 -0.51 5.50
CA ALA A 78 -0.72 0.59 4.55
C ALA A 78 -1.42 0.28 3.21
N ARG A 79 -2.50 -0.51 3.26
CA ARG A 79 -3.33 -0.84 2.09
C ARG A 79 -4.43 0.19 1.94
N PRO A 80 -4.75 0.64 0.71
CA PRO A 80 -5.97 1.37 0.49
C PRO A 80 -7.17 0.44 0.76
N VAL A 81 -8.14 0.90 1.56
CA VAL A 81 -9.27 0.07 1.99
C VAL A 81 -10.63 0.66 1.63
N LEU A 82 -10.77 1.98 1.54
CA LEU A 82 -12.06 2.64 1.35
C LEU A 82 -11.89 4.01 0.70
N VAL A 83 -12.74 4.34 -0.28
CA VAL A 83 -12.90 5.72 -0.74
C VAL A 83 -13.91 6.41 0.16
N LEU A 84 -13.47 7.47 0.85
CA LEU A 84 -14.27 8.22 1.81
C LEU A 84 -15.26 9.18 1.15
N GLY A 85 -14.92 9.65 -0.06
CA GLY A 85 -15.71 10.60 -0.81
C GLY A 85 -14.87 11.38 -1.82
N THR A 86 -15.55 12.19 -2.62
CA THR A 86 -14.97 13.16 -3.54
C THR A 86 -15.17 14.57 -2.99
N ALA A 87 -14.19 15.46 -3.21
CA ALA A 87 -14.38 16.89 -2.94
C ALA A 87 -15.25 17.57 -4.02
N GLU A 88 -15.37 16.91 -5.18
CA GLU A 88 -16.08 17.41 -6.35
C GLU A 88 -17.14 16.37 -6.76
N PRO A 89 -18.29 16.33 -6.07
CA PRO A 89 -19.38 15.44 -6.43
C PRO A 89 -20.02 15.88 -7.75
N ALA A 90 -20.38 14.92 -8.59
CA ALA A 90 -21.15 15.15 -9.80
C ALA A 90 -22.53 15.77 -9.46
N ALA A 91 -23.08 16.49 -10.44
CA ALA A 91 -24.36 17.15 -10.31
C ALA A 91 -25.47 16.14 -9.96
N PRO A 92 -26.40 16.48 -9.06
CA PRO A 92 -27.51 15.59 -8.69
C PRO A 92 -28.59 15.51 -9.77
N VAL A 93 -28.54 16.38 -10.78
CA VAL A 93 -29.44 16.42 -11.92
C VAL A 93 -28.60 16.61 -13.18
N ALA A 94 -28.91 15.85 -14.22
CA ALA A 94 -28.22 15.91 -15.50
C ALA A 94 -29.19 15.62 -16.65
N ALA A 95 -28.84 16.04 -17.87
CA ALA A 95 -29.62 15.69 -19.05
C ALA A 95 -29.49 14.19 -19.36
N GLY A 96 -30.56 13.54 -19.81
CA GLY A 96 -30.56 12.18 -20.34
C GLY A 96 -31.38 12.11 -21.62
N GLN A 97 -30.98 11.28 -22.58
CA GLN A 97 -31.70 11.17 -23.84
C GLN A 97 -32.88 10.22 -23.71
N VAL A 98 -34.09 10.67 -24.04
CA VAL A 98 -35.31 9.84 -24.03
C VAL A 98 -35.31 8.90 -25.22
N LYS A 99 -35.59 7.61 -25.01
CA LYS A 99 -35.65 6.59 -26.06
C LYS A 99 -37.00 5.92 -26.19
N VAL A 100 -37.70 5.75 -25.08
CA VAL A 100 -39.05 5.15 -25.07
C VAL A 100 -39.89 5.93 -24.07
N ILE A 101 -41.14 6.19 -24.45
CA ILE A 101 -42.17 6.78 -23.60
C ILE A 101 -43.26 5.74 -23.42
N ASP A 102 -43.51 5.32 -22.18
CA ASP A 102 -44.59 4.40 -21.82
C ASP A 102 -45.37 4.95 -20.62
N GLY A 103 -46.41 5.73 -20.90
CA GLY A 103 -47.23 6.39 -19.90
C GLY A 103 -46.43 7.34 -19.00
N ARG A 104 -46.22 6.96 -17.73
CA ARG A 104 -45.42 7.70 -16.73
C ARG A 104 -44.03 7.10 -16.50
N THR A 105 -43.56 6.31 -17.46
CA THR A 105 -42.20 5.76 -17.43
C THR A 105 -41.48 6.13 -18.71
N LEU A 106 -40.18 6.40 -18.59
CA LEU A 106 -39.29 6.71 -19.69
C LEU A 106 -38.13 5.72 -19.69
N THR A 107 -37.72 5.28 -20.87
CA THR A 107 -36.39 4.70 -21.05
C THR A 107 -35.45 5.82 -21.44
N VAL A 108 -34.45 6.12 -20.61
CA VAL A 108 -33.45 7.15 -20.87
C VAL A 108 -32.07 6.53 -21.08
N THR A 109 -31.31 7.05 -22.03
CA THR A 109 -29.87 6.75 -22.17
C THR A 109 -29.08 7.77 -21.37
N PHE A 110 -28.24 7.28 -20.46
CA PHE A 110 -27.41 8.13 -19.59
C PHE A 110 -26.03 7.50 -19.40
N GLY A 111 -24.96 8.20 -19.83
CA GLY A 111 -23.59 7.69 -19.74
C GLY A 111 -23.31 6.42 -20.57
N GLY A 112 -24.15 6.11 -21.57
CA GLY A 112 -24.06 4.90 -22.40
C GLY A 112 -25.22 3.90 -22.21
N PRO A 113 -25.47 3.38 -20.99
CA PRO A 113 -26.57 2.43 -20.75
C PRO A 113 -27.95 3.08 -20.75
N GLN A 114 -28.98 2.24 -20.92
CA GLN A 114 -30.40 2.63 -20.84
C GLN A 114 -31.00 2.28 -19.47
N PHE A 115 -31.86 3.16 -18.97
CA PHE A 115 -32.54 3.04 -17.70
C PHE A 115 -34.02 3.28 -17.86
N VAL A 116 -34.85 2.41 -17.27
CA VAL A 116 -36.30 2.63 -17.17
C VAL A 116 -36.57 3.35 -15.85
N ILE A 117 -37.08 4.57 -15.94
CA ILE A 117 -37.34 5.44 -14.78
C ILE A 117 -38.76 6.02 -14.82
N PRO A 118 -39.37 6.32 -13.67
CA PRO A 118 -40.58 7.11 -13.63
C PRO A 118 -40.36 8.54 -14.18
N SER A 119 -41.44 9.18 -14.63
CA SER A 119 -41.44 10.58 -15.06
C SER A 119 -42.50 11.40 -14.36
N VAL A 120 -42.17 12.65 -14.08
CA VAL A 120 -43.14 13.70 -13.76
C VAL A 120 -43.91 14.06 -15.04
N ALA A 121 -45.17 14.47 -14.92
CA ALA A 121 -45.99 14.86 -16.07
C ALA A 121 -45.30 15.96 -16.89
N GLY A 122 -45.15 15.75 -18.19
CA GLY A 122 -44.48 16.66 -19.11
C GLY A 122 -44.61 16.19 -20.56
N ALA A 123 -44.31 17.09 -21.50
CA ALA A 123 -44.30 16.81 -22.94
C ALA A 123 -42.92 16.31 -23.36
N TYR A 124 -42.64 15.03 -23.11
CA TYR A 124 -41.40 14.39 -23.57
C TYR A 124 -41.53 13.95 -25.01
N GLU A 125 -40.45 14.05 -25.77
CA GLU A 125 -40.34 13.49 -27.12
C GLU A 125 -39.22 12.44 -27.17
N VAL A 126 -39.35 11.48 -28.07
CA VAL A 126 -38.30 10.47 -28.28
C VAL A 126 -37.12 11.14 -28.99
N ASP A 127 -35.90 10.76 -28.59
CA ASP A 127 -34.61 11.32 -29.02
C ASP A 127 -34.27 12.72 -28.51
N ASP A 128 -35.22 13.41 -27.88
CA ASP A 128 -35.00 14.63 -27.11
C ASP A 128 -34.38 14.35 -25.73
N THR A 129 -33.99 15.42 -25.02
CA THR A 129 -33.42 15.32 -23.69
C THR A 129 -34.44 15.63 -22.59
N ALA A 130 -34.23 15.02 -21.44
CA ALA A 130 -34.97 15.28 -20.21
C ALA A 130 -33.99 15.57 -19.07
N TRP A 131 -34.40 16.43 -18.14
CA TRP A 131 -33.73 16.56 -16.86
C TRP A 131 -33.99 15.31 -16.01
N VAL A 132 -32.92 14.64 -15.62
CA VAL A 132 -32.95 13.39 -14.85
C VAL A 132 -32.30 13.62 -13.50
N MET A 133 -33.02 13.32 -12.43
CA MET A 133 -32.46 13.27 -11.08
C MET A 133 -31.67 11.97 -10.91
N LEU A 134 -30.52 12.08 -10.26
CA LEU A 134 -29.59 10.98 -9.99
C LEU A 134 -29.57 10.61 -8.50
N ASP A 135 -29.29 9.36 -8.19
CA ASP A 135 -29.01 8.92 -6.82
C ASP A 135 -27.59 9.33 -6.35
N ASP A 136 -27.22 8.97 -5.11
CA ASP A 136 -25.89 9.26 -4.56
C ASP A 136 -24.74 8.48 -5.23
N TRP A 137 -25.05 7.60 -6.18
CA TRP A 137 -24.11 6.88 -7.04
C TRP A 137 -24.14 7.36 -8.49
N GLY A 138 -24.93 8.39 -8.81
CA GLY A 138 -25.06 8.92 -10.17
C GLY A 138 -25.97 8.10 -11.08
N ARG A 139 -26.82 7.22 -10.54
CA ARG A 139 -27.80 6.45 -11.33
C ARG A 139 -29.09 7.24 -11.55
N PRO A 140 -29.65 7.26 -12.76
CA PRO A 140 -30.97 7.81 -13.04
C PRO A 140 -32.07 7.23 -12.15
N VAL A 141 -32.88 8.09 -11.51
CA VAL A 141 -34.01 7.67 -10.67
C VAL A 141 -35.37 8.23 -11.08
N ILE A 142 -35.45 9.46 -11.60
CA ILE A 142 -36.70 10.05 -12.08
C ILE A 142 -36.43 11.14 -13.11
N ALA A 143 -37.28 11.22 -14.13
CA ALA A 143 -37.29 12.33 -15.07
C ALA A 143 -38.16 13.49 -14.55
N LEU A 144 -37.59 14.69 -14.49
CA LEU A 144 -38.21 15.89 -13.92
C LEU A 144 -38.97 16.72 -14.96
N GLY A 145 -38.56 16.65 -16.23
CA GLY A 145 -39.19 17.35 -17.34
C GLY A 145 -38.30 17.37 -18.59
N PRO A 146 -38.82 17.84 -19.73
CA PRO A 146 -38.01 18.05 -20.94
C PRO A 146 -36.88 19.04 -20.70
N SER A 147 -35.77 18.87 -21.42
CA SER A 147 -34.61 19.76 -21.39
C SER A 147 -34.26 20.20 -22.80
N LEU A 148 -33.64 21.37 -22.92
CA LEU A 148 -32.97 21.82 -24.15
C LEU A 148 -31.45 21.62 -24.07
N GLU A 149 -30.96 21.15 -22.92
CA GLU A 149 -29.55 20.89 -22.72
C GLU A 149 -29.18 19.57 -23.41
N PRO A 150 -28.09 19.53 -24.19
CA PRO A 150 -27.65 18.29 -24.81
C PRO A 150 -27.35 17.24 -23.74
N PRO A 151 -27.51 15.94 -24.05
CA PRO A 151 -27.15 14.90 -23.10
C PRO A 151 -25.63 14.99 -22.83
N PRO A 152 -25.18 14.64 -21.61
CA PRO A 152 -23.77 14.63 -21.30
C PRO A 152 -23.03 13.73 -22.28
N ALA A 153 -21.82 14.16 -22.65
CA ALA A 153 -20.97 13.41 -23.55
C ALA A 153 -20.77 11.97 -23.03
N PRO A 154 -20.61 10.98 -23.92
CA PRO A 154 -20.20 9.65 -23.52
C PRO A 154 -18.95 9.73 -22.64
N VAL A 155 -18.91 8.95 -21.57
CA VAL A 155 -17.75 8.92 -20.67
C VAL A 155 -16.56 8.42 -21.48
N GLU A 156 -15.53 9.26 -21.64
CA GLU A 156 -14.27 8.85 -22.26
C GLU A 156 -13.66 7.67 -21.47
N PRO A 157 -12.98 6.73 -22.15
CA PRO A 157 -12.28 5.66 -21.46
C PRO A 157 -11.32 6.27 -20.42
N PRO A 158 -11.18 5.65 -19.23
CA PRO A 158 -10.34 6.18 -18.16
C PRO A 158 -8.94 6.49 -18.69
N PRO A 159 -8.33 7.64 -18.32
CA PRO A 159 -6.94 7.88 -18.63
C PRO A 159 -6.09 6.78 -18.00
N ASP A 160 -5.07 6.31 -18.74
CA ASP A 160 -4.04 5.45 -18.16
C ASP A 160 -3.37 6.19 -17.00
N ALA A 161 -3.04 5.47 -15.93
CA ALA A 161 -2.29 6.01 -14.81
C ALA A 161 -0.86 6.36 -15.26
N GLY A 162 -0.68 7.52 -15.89
CA GLY A 162 0.56 7.98 -16.49
C GLY A 162 0.89 9.41 -16.08
N GLY A 163 1.21 9.61 -14.80
CA GLY A 163 1.75 10.86 -14.27
C GLY A 163 3.26 10.99 -14.46
N GLU A 164 3.80 12.18 -14.17
CA GLU A 164 5.25 12.42 -14.09
C GLU A 164 5.93 11.38 -13.19
N ILE A 165 7.10 10.85 -13.57
CA ILE A 165 7.81 9.89 -12.72
C ILE A 165 8.59 10.66 -11.66
N VAL A 166 8.28 10.41 -10.39
CA VAL A 166 8.95 11.01 -9.24
C VAL A 166 9.70 9.97 -8.42
N THR A 167 10.81 10.38 -7.81
CA THR A 167 11.54 9.57 -6.82
C THR A 167 10.96 9.80 -5.43
N ALA A 168 10.73 8.72 -4.69
CA ALA A 168 10.27 8.73 -3.31
C ALA A 168 11.15 7.84 -2.45
N THR A 169 11.15 8.10 -1.14
CA THR A 169 11.78 7.23 -0.14
C THR A 169 10.79 6.92 0.97
N THR A 170 10.92 5.74 1.59
CA THR A 170 10.08 5.32 2.72
C THR A 170 10.82 4.31 3.58
N THR A 171 10.38 4.13 4.83
CA THR A 171 10.89 3.08 5.72
C THR A 171 9.76 2.15 6.13
N ILE A 172 9.90 0.86 5.82
CA ILE A 172 8.88 -0.17 6.09
C ILE A 172 9.39 -1.16 7.13
N GLY A 173 8.70 -1.29 8.26
CA GLY A 173 8.91 -2.37 9.23
C GLY A 173 8.08 -3.61 8.91
N PRO A 174 8.47 -4.79 9.42
CA PRO A 174 7.69 -6.01 9.23
C PRO A 174 6.40 -5.94 10.05
N GLN A 175 5.32 -6.53 9.52
CA GLN A 175 4.03 -6.65 10.23
C GLN A 175 4.02 -7.81 11.21
N THR A 176 4.81 -8.84 10.90
CA THR A 176 4.99 -10.02 11.74
C THR A 176 6.43 -10.47 11.69
N SER A 177 6.94 -10.98 12.80
CA SER A 177 8.25 -11.61 12.85
C SER A 177 8.29 -12.67 13.94
N GLY A 178 9.28 -13.55 13.88
CA GLY A 178 9.49 -14.57 14.89
C GLY A 178 10.52 -15.59 14.44
N THR A 179 10.69 -16.64 15.24
CA THR A 179 11.68 -17.70 14.97
C THR A 179 11.03 -19.07 15.05
N PHE A 180 11.20 -19.86 13.99
CA PHE A 180 10.86 -21.27 14.01
C PHE A 180 12.06 -22.12 14.42
N SER A 181 11.91 -22.92 15.48
CA SER A 181 12.88 -23.98 15.79
C SER A 181 12.55 -25.21 14.96
N VAL A 182 13.45 -25.58 14.05
CA VAL A 182 13.28 -26.74 13.17
C VAL A 182 13.22 -28.03 13.97
N ALA A 183 14.05 -28.15 15.01
CA ALA A 183 14.09 -29.34 15.86
C ALA A 183 12.83 -29.50 16.72
N ALA A 184 12.28 -28.40 17.25
CA ALA A 184 11.08 -28.44 18.10
C ALA A 184 9.76 -28.39 17.31
N GLY A 185 9.80 -27.99 16.03
CA GLY A 185 8.63 -27.83 15.19
C GLY A 185 7.68 -26.71 15.65
N ARG A 186 8.20 -25.69 16.34
CA ARG A 186 7.40 -24.64 17.00
C ARG A 186 8.02 -23.25 16.86
N TRP A 187 7.16 -22.25 16.95
CA TRP A 187 7.52 -20.83 16.91
C TRP A 187 7.89 -20.29 18.30
N ASP A 188 8.80 -19.31 18.32
CA ASP A 188 8.98 -18.29 19.36
C ASP A 188 9.30 -18.82 20.78
N GLN A 189 9.86 -20.02 20.88
CA GLN A 189 10.30 -20.59 22.16
C GLN A 189 11.75 -20.26 22.51
N TRP A 190 12.58 -19.93 21.51
CA TRP A 190 14.01 -19.77 21.70
C TRP A 190 14.37 -18.40 22.29
N ASN A 191 14.97 -18.39 23.49
CA ASN A 191 15.47 -17.19 24.19
C ASN A 191 14.46 -16.04 24.39
N ALA A 192 13.16 -16.30 24.25
CA ALA A 192 12.07 -15.31 24.28
C ALA A 192 11.92 -14.53 25.61
N SER A 193 12.63 -14.94 26.67
CA SER A 193 12.64 -14.28 27.98
C SER A 193 14.05 -13.91 28.49
N ARG A 194 15.10 -14.19 27.72
CA ARG A 194 16.49 -14.13 28.21
C ARG A 194 17.35 -13.06 27.52
N TYR A 195 17.35 -13.04 26.19
CA TYR A 195 18.18 -12.12 25.40
C TYR A 195 17.36 -11.28 24.42
N GLY A 196 16.08 -11.61 24.29
CA GLY A 196 15.18 -11.11 23.27
C GLY A 196 13.73 -11.47 23.59
N GLY A 197 12.81 -11.02 22.74
CA GLY A 197 11.38 -11.29 22.84
C GLY A 197 10.89 -12.39 21.88
N ALA A 198 9.63 -12.81 22.04
CA ALA A 198 9.00 -13.82 21.18
C ALA A 198 9.00 -13.45 19.68
N SER A 199 9.07 -12.17 19.32
CA SER A 199 9.12 -11.74 17.92
C SER A 199 10.52 -11.67 17.32
N ASP A 200 11.57 -11.93 18.10
CA ASP A 200 12.94 -11.83 17.61
C ASP A 200 13.28 -12.93 16.60
N ILE A 201 14.22 -12.59 15.73
CA ILE A 201 14.58 -13.32 14.53
C ILE A 201 15.94 -13.94 14.76
N TYR A 202 15.98 -15.25 14.95
CA TYR A 202 17.20 -16.01 15.14
C TYR A 202 17.50 -16.89 13.92
N GLN A 203 18.79 -17.08 13.65
CA GLN A 203 19.31 -18.01 12.65
C GLN A 203 20.42 -18.89 13.23
N GLY A 204 20.93 -19.81 12.41
CA GLY A 204 22.02 -20.72 12.78
C GLY A 204 21.61 -21.81 13.77
N ASN A 205 22.62 -22.45 14.34
CA ASN A 205 22.47 -23.55 15.30
C ASN A 205 23.60 -23.49 16.33
N ALA A 206 23.26 -23.22 17.59
CA ALA A 206 24.22 -23.25 18.70
C ALA A 206 23.52 -23.54 20.03
N TYR A 207 24.32 -23.93 21.03
CA TYR A 207 23.86 -24.11 22.41
C TYR A 207 22.63 -25.05 22.56
N GLY A 208 22.50 -26.03 21.67
CA GLY A 208 21.39 -26.98 21.67
C GLY A 208 20.09 -26.45 21.07
N SER A 209 20.09 -25.31 20.37
CA SER A 209 18.89 -24.74 19.73
C SER A 209 18.28 -25.62 18.64
N GLY A 210 19.11 -26.47 18.01
CA GLY A 210 18.84 -26.99 16.68
C GLY A 210 18.88 -25.87 15.64
N GLN A 211 18.57 -26.19 14.38
CA GLN A 211 18.49 -25.16 13.35
C GLN A 211 17.35 -24.17 13.64
N LEU A 212 17.67 -22.88 13.65
CA LEU A 212 16.71 -21.79 13.75
C LEU A 212 16.47 -21.15 12.39
N ARG A 213 15.23 -20.75 12.14
CA ARG A 213 14.80 -20.02 10.94
C ARG A 213 13.97 -18.83 11.36
N GLY A 214 14.58 -17.65 11.31
CA GLY A 214 13.93 -16.39 11.59
C GLY A 214 13.08 -15.94 10.41
N PHE A 215 12.00 -15.20 10.68
CA PHE A 215 11.07 -14.71 9.67
C PHE A 215 10.68 -13.26 9.94
N ALA A 216 10.57 -12.47 8.88
CA ALA A 216 9.99 -11.13 8.87
C ALA A 216 9.02 -11.02 7.68
N GLY A 217 7.73 -10.87 7.94
CA GLY A 217 6.70 -10.70 6.92
C GLY A 217 6.32 -9.22 6.76
N TYR A 218 6.39 -8.72 5.52
CA TYR A 218 6.01 -7.34 5.15
C TYR A 218 4.65 -7.31 4.41
N GLY A 219 3.99 -8.46 4.27
CA GLY A 219 2.73 -8.57 3.54
C GLY A 219 2.85 -8.03 2.11
N ASP A 220 1.91 -7.14 1.73
CA ASP A 220 1.99 -6.41 0.46
C ASP A 220 2.47 -4.97 0.63
N GLN A 221 2.98 -4.55 1.80
CA GLN A 221 3.35 -3.15 2.06
C GLN A 221 4.27 -2.60 0.96
N ILE A 222 5.29 -3.36 0.57
CA ILE A 222 6.28 -2.94 -0.43
C ILE A 222 5.68 -2.92 -1.84
N ARG A 223 4.88 -3.93 -2.20
CA ARG A 223 4.16 -3.98 -3.48
C ARG A 223 3.17 -2.80 -3.61
N ASN A 224 2.51 -2.43 -2.52
CA ASN A 224 1.51 -1.37 -2.49
C ASN A 224 2.11 0.05 -2.53
N LEU A 225 3.44 0.17 -2.55
CA LEU A 225 4.09 1.44 -2.88
C LEU A 225 3.78 1.91 -4.31
N GLY A 226 3.28 1.02 -5.18
CA GLY A 226 3.04 1.35 -6.59
C GLY A 226 4.35 1.65 -7.33
N ALA A 227 5.46 1.10 -6.84
CA ALA A 227 6.78 1.40 -7.35
C ALA A 227 6.95 0.87 -8.80
N LEU A 228 7.28 1.79 -9.70
CA LEU A 228 7.73 1.47 -11.05
C LEU A 228 9.07 0.76 -10.99
N THR A 229 10.00 1.28 -10.20
CA THR A 229 11.29 0.65 -9.88
C THR A 229 11.63 0.84 -8.40
N ILE A 230 12.27 -0.15 -7.78
CA ILE A 230 12.93 0.02 -6.48
C ILE A 230 14.42 0.16 -6.75
N GLU A 231 14.93 1.39 -6.66
CA GLU A 231 16.32 1.72 -6.96
C GLU A 231 17.26 1.22 -5.86
N GLU A 232 16.81 1.28 -4.61
CA GLU A 232 17.57 0.88 -3.43
C GLU A 232 16.64 0.35 -2.34
N ALA A 233 17.10 -0.69 -1.63
CA ALA A 233 16.46 -1.17 -0.42
C ALA A 233 17.55 -1.61 0.57
N VAL A 234 17.60 -0.98 1.73
CA VAL A 234 18.56 -1.27 2.79
C VAL A 234 17.83 -1.79 4.01
N LEU A 235 18.09 -3.04 4.37
CA LEU A 235 17.60 -3.65 5.59
C LEU A 235 18.47 -3.18 6.76
N THR A 236 17.85 -2.67 7.81
CA THR A 236 18.50 -2.41 9.09
C THR A 236 18.16 -3.52 10.07
N ALA A 237 19.15 -4.09 10.76
CA ALA A 237 18.94 -5.14 11.75
C ALA A 237 19.73 -4.83 13.02
N ARG A 238 19.08 -4.98 14.17
CA ARG A 238 19.72 -4.81 15.48
C ARG A 238 20.03 -6.17 16.09
N LYS A 239 21.30 -6.45 16.34
CA LYS A 239 21.74 -7.68 16.99
C LYS A 239 21.33 -7.64 18.48
N THR A 240 20.80 -8.75 18.99
CA THR A 240 20.50 -8.90 20.42
C THR A 240 21.77 -8.74 21.26
N ALA A 241 21.61 -8.23 22.50
CA ALA A 241 22.73 -8.01 23.42
C ALA A 241 23.10 -9.31 24.17
N ASP A 242 23.49 -10.35 23.43
CA ASP A 242 23.81 -11.69 23.94
C ASP A 242 25.32 -11.93 24.12
N GLY A 243 26.14 -10.92 23.90
CA GLY A 243 27.61 -10.99 24.02
C GLY A 243 28.31 -11.53 22.78
N ASN A 244 27.58 -11.97 21.75
CA ASN A 244 28.15 -12.54 20.53
C ASN A 244 27.93 -11.62 19.32
N SER A 245 28.88 -11.64 18.39
CA SER A 245 28.68 -11.08 17.05
C SER A 245 28.17 -12.13 16.08
N ALA A 246 27.38 -11.74 15.08
CA ALA A 246 26.91 -12.67 14.05
C ALA A 246 26.74 -11.97 12.70
N VAL A 247 26.97 -12.73 11.62
CA VAL A 247 26.56 -12.34 10.27
C VAL A 247 25.10 -12.71 10.07
N LEU A 248 24.25 -11.74 9.78
CA LEU A 248 22.87 -11.97 9.36
C LEU A 248 22.87 -12.31 7.87
N MET A 249 22.20 -13.38 7.48
CA MET A 249 21.94 -13.71 6.08
C MET A 249 20.44 -13.89 5.88
N VAL A 250 19.89 -13.13 4.95
CA VAL A 250 18.46 -13.12 4.62
C VAL A 250 18.23 -13.58 3.18
N GLN A 251 17.08 -14.19 2.95
CA GLN A 251 16.60 -14.56 1.62
C GLN A 251 15.10 -14.28 1.52
N GLY A 252 14.62 -13.92 0.33
CA GLY A 252 13.20 -13.68 0.09
C GLY A 252 12.32 -14.90 0.34
N THR A 253 11.04 -14.67 0.63
CA THR A 253 10.00 -15.70 0.65
C THR A 253 8.68 -15.14 0.13
N ALA A 254 7.86 -16.00 -0.47
CA ALA A 254 6.51 -15.65 -0.90
C ALA A 254 5.53 -15.48 0.28
N ALA A 255 5.91 -15.93 1.48
CA ALA A 255 5.11 -15.75 2.69
C ALA A 255 5.12 -14.27 3.13
N GLY A 256 3.96 -13.62 3.09
CA GLY A 256 3.77 -12.27 3.60
C GLY A 256 3.35 -12.21 5.07
N GLU A 257 2.79 -13.31 5.56
CA GLU A 257 2.41 -13.54 6.95
C GLU A 257 3.16 -14.74 7.50
N ARG A 258 3.14 -14.90 8.83
CA ARG A 258 3.81 -16.00 9.51
C ARG A 258 3.22 -17.35 9.02
N PRO A 259 4.03 -18.24 8.43
CA PRO A 259 3.53 -19.54 8.01
C PRO A 259 3.21 -20.43 9.23
N SER A 260 2.30 -21.38 9.06
CA SER A 260 1.93 -22.32 10.12
C SER A 260 3.08 -23.26 10.53
N GLY A 261 3.99 -23.54 9.59
CA GLY A 261 5.18 -24.36 9.81
C GLY A 261 6.48 -23.58 9.60
N GLN A 262 7.56 -24.30 9.32
CA GLN A 262 8.87 -23.72 9.05
C GLN A 262 8.78 -22.69 7.90
N PRO A 263 9.33 -21.47 8.06
CA PRO A 263 9.43 -20.54 6.95
C PRO A 263 10.40 -21.08 5.90
N VAL A 264 9.95 -21.06 4.65
CA VAL A 264 10.71 -21.56 3.49
C VAL A 264 11.20 -20.37 2.68
N ALA A 265 12.51 -20.29 2.47
CA ALA A 265 13.09 -19.32 1.54
C ALA A 265 12.75 -19.71 0.10
N GLY A 266 12.36 -18.73 -0.71
CA GLY A 266 12.08 -18.95 -2.13
C GLY A 266 13.35 -18.95 -2.99
N PRO A 267 13.24 -19.12 -4.31
CA PRO A 267 14.37 -19.10 -5.25
C PRO A 267 14.87 -17.67 -5.51
N PHE A 268 15.06 -16.88 -4.45
CA PHE A 268 15.53 -15.49 -4.52
C PHE A 268 16.99 -15.39 -4.09
N GLU A 269 17.68 -14.37 -4.58
CA GLU A 269 19.05 -14.08 -4.13
C GLU A 269 19.09 -13.80 -2.62
N SER A 270 20.13 -14.33 -1.97
CA SER A 270 20.41 -14.04 -0.57
C SER A 270 21.23 -12.77 -0.42
N ALA A 271 21.06 -12.07 0.70
CA ALA A 271 21.87 -10.92 1.09
C ALA A 271 22.41 -11.13 2.50
N SER A 272 23.63 -10.68 2.77
CA SER A 272 24.26 -10.81 4.09
C SER A 272 24.81 -9.50 4.60
N SER A 273 24.83 -9.35 5.91
CA SER A 273 25.56 -8.27 6.57
C SER A 273 27.06 -8.60 6.65
N GLY A 274 27.87 -7.62 7.09
CA GLY A 274 29.10 -7.94 7.81
C GLY A 274 28.80 -8.52 9.20
N SER A 275 29.83 -8.83 9.98
CA SER A 275 29.63 -9.24 11.37
C SER A 275 29.04 -8.08 12.19
N ILE A 276 27.87 -8.29 12.79
CA ILE A 276 27.21 -7.29 13.64
C ILE A 276 27.51 -7.62 15.10
N GLY A 277 28.14 -6.69 15.81
CA GLY A 277 28.49 -6.85 17.22
C GLY A 277 27.26 -6.92 18.14
N SER A 278 27.44 -7.49 19.34
CA SER A 278 26.39 -7.60 20.37
C SER A 278 25.76 -6.22 20.67
N GLY A 279 24.43 -6.14 20.58
CA GLY A 279 23.66 -4.91 20.82
C GLY A 279 23.78 -3.83 19.73
N GLN A 280 24.60 -4.06 18.69
CA GLN A 280 24.85 -3.10 17.61
C GLN A 280 23.82 -3.23 16.49
N THR A 281 23.76 -2.20 15.65
CA THR A 281 22.97 -2.18 14.42
C THR A 281 23.87 -2.45 13.22
N GLY A 282 23.40 -3.27 12.31
CA GLY A 282 24.01 -3.47 11.00
C GLY A 282 23.01 -3.24 9.88
N SER A 283 23.53 -3.17 8.66
CA SER A 283 22.74 -2.94 7.45
C SER A 283 23.07 -3.96 6.37
N ILE A 284 22.09 -4.25 5.52
CA ILE A 284 22.20 -5.14 4.37
C ILE A 284 21.57 -4.45 3.17
N SER A 285 22.36 -4.15 2.13
CA SER A 285 21.83 -3.71 0.84
C SER A 285 21.23 -4.90 0.11
N LEU A 286 19.95 -4.82 -0.25
CA LEU A 286 19.29 -5.92 -0.95
C LEU A 286 19.67 -5.92 -2.45
N PRO A 287 19.98 -7.10 -3.03
CA PRO A 287 20.34 -7.20 -4.43
C PRO A 287 19.16 -6.88 -5.34
N ALA A 288 19.47 -6.56 -6.61
CA ALA A 288 18.46 -6.14 -7.59
C ALA A 288 17.33 -7.17 -7.78
N GLY A 289 17.67 -8.46 -7.86
CA GLY A 289 16.67 -9.52 -7.99
C GLY A 289 15.71 -9.59 -6.80
N LEU A 290 16.20 -9.40 -5.57
CA LEU A 290 15.35 -9.39 -4.38
C LEU A 290 14.50 -8.11 -4.28
N ARG A 291 15.04 -6.95 -4.67
CA ARG A 291 14.27 -5.70 -4.78
C ARG A 291 13.12 -5.84 -5.76
N GLU A 292 13.37 -6.42 -6.92
CA GLU A 292 12.34 -6.67 -7.93
C GLU A 292 11.28 -7.67 -7.46
N ALA A 293 11.70 -8.73 -6.76
CA ALA A 293 10.78 -9.68 -6.17
C ALA A 293 9.86 -9.04 -5.12
N LEU A 294 10.38 -8.13 -4.28
CA LEU A 294 9.58 -7.37 -3.31
C LEU A 294 8.64 -6.37 -4.00
N ARG A 295 9.11 -5.69 -5.05
CA ARG A 295 8.32 -4.73 -5.84
C ARG A 295 7.10 -5.39 -6.49
N THR A 296 7.29 -6.55 -7.10
CA THR A 296 6.24 -7.31 -7.79
C THR A 296 5.36 -8.11 -6.82
N GLY A 297 5.80 -8.29 -5.57
CA GLY A 297 5.14 -9.14 -4.58
C GLY A 297 5.40 -10.64 -4.76
N ALA A 298 6.37 -11.03 -5.58
CA ALA A 298 6.87 -12.41 -5.63
C ALA A 298 7.54 -12.80 -4.30
N ALA A 299 8.26 -11.85 -3.69
CA ALA A 299 8.67 -11.91 -2.29
C ALA A 299 7.79 -10.97 -1.47
N ARG A 300 7.33 -11.44 -0.32
CA ARG A 300 6.46 -10.72 0.63
C ARG A 300 7.02 -10.72 2.06
N GLY A 301 8.15 -11.40 2.24
CA GLY A 301 8.85 -11.53 3.51
C GLY A 301 10.32 -11.87 3.29
N LEU A 302 11.07 -11.88 4.39
CA LEU A 302 12.46 -12.32 4.47
C LEU A 302 12.58 -13.46 5.49
N VAL A 303 13.43 -14.43 5.18
CA VAL A 303 13.81 -15.53 6.06
C VAL A 303 15.29 -15.38 6.41
N ALA A 304 15.62 -15.45 7.70
CA ALA A 304 17.00 -15.52 8.16
C ALA A 304 17.50 -16.97 8.00
N VAL A 305 18.48 -17.16 7.10
CA VAL A 305 18.94 -18.48 6.64
C VAL A 305 20.41 -18.76 6.94
N GLY A 306 21.13 -17.81 7.55
CA GLY A 306 22.56 -17.93 7.80
C GLY A 306 22.93 -19.09 8.73
N GLY A 307 24.16 -19.58 8.56
CA GLY A 307 24.75 -20.63 9.39
C GLY A 307 25.23 -20.12 10.75
N ASP A 308 25.66 -18.86 10.82
CA ASP A 308 26.09 -18.22 12.06
C ASP A 308 24.93 -18.10 13.04
N TYR A 309 25.15 -18.54 14.27
CA TYR A 309 24.16 -18.37 15.32
C TYR A 309 24.08 -16.90 15.73
N GLY A 310 22.88 -16.31 15.63
CA GLY A 310 22.64 -14.94 16.03
C GLY A 310 21.16 -14.63 16.15
N GLY A 311 20.81 -13.84 17.16
CA GLY A 311 19.49 -13.25 17.33
C GLY A 311 19.48 -11.77 16.94
N PHE A 312 18.41 -11.35 16.28
CA PHE A 312 18.20 -9.99 15.83
C PHE A 312 16.79 -9.53 16.19
N GLY A 313 16.62 -8.25 16.49
CA GLY A 313 15.34 -7.70 16.90
C GLY A 313 14.26 -7.84 15.83
N GLY A 314 13.07 -8.28 16.23
CA GLY A 314 11.89 -8.33 15.36
C GLY A 314 10.92 -7.16 15.57
N THR A 315 9.62 -7.39 15.38
CA THR A 315 8.56 -6.38 15.52
C THR A 315 8.49 -5.72 16.89
N ALA A 316 9.00 -6.35 17.94
CA ALA A 316 9.05 -5.75 19.29
C ALA A 316 10.31 -4.88 19.52
N THR A 317 11.25 -4.85 18.57
CA THR A 317 12.47 -4.04 18.64
C THR A 317 12.39 -2.90 17.63
N PRO A 318 12.09 -1.66 18.06
CA PRO A 318 11.97 -0.52 17.16
C PRO A 318 13.24 -0.32 16.30
N GLY A 319 13.04 -0.07 15.01
CA GLY A 319 14.13 0.18 14.05
C GLY A 319 14.93 -1.06 13.64
N SER A 320 14.53 -2.25 14.07
CA SER A 320 15.12 -3.51 13.61
C SER A 320 14.23 -4.17 12.55
N PHE A 321 14.87 -4.84 11.59
CA PHE A 321 14.27 -5.42 10.40
C PHE A 321 13.47 -4.44 9.53
N THR A 322 13.79 -3.15 9.60
CA THR A 322 13.18 -2.13 8.75
C THR A 322 13.90 -2.02 7.41
N LEU A 323 13.14 -1.79 6.34
CA LEU A 323 13.64 -1.56 4.99
C LEU A 323 13.52 -0.08 4.65
N ALA A 324 14.65 0.61 4.51
CA ALA A 324 14.70 1.92 3.88
C ALA A 324 14.70 1.72 2.36
N ILE A 325 13.66 2.18 1.68
CA ILE A 325 13.41 1.94 0.26
C ILE A 325 13.42 3.27 -0.49
N ARG A 326 14.25 3.36 -1.54
CA ARG A 326 14.20 4.43 -2.55
C ARG A 326 13.62 3.86 -3.84
N TYR A 327 12.57 4.49 -4.35
CA TYR A 327 11.79 3.95 -5.47
C TYR A 327 11.24 5.07 -6.35
N THR A 328 10.90 4.73 -7.59
CA THR A 328 10.19 5.63 -8.50
C THR A 328 8.72 5.23 -8.58
N LYS A 329 7.83 6.23 -8.73
CA LYS A 329 6.39 6.04 -8.96
C LYS A 329 5.87 7.12 -9.90
N ALA A 330 4.70 6.92 -10.48
CA ALA A 330 3.97 8.04 -11.08
C ALA A 330 3.50 8.99 -9.96
N ALA A 331 3.58 10.30 -10.24
CA ALA A 331 3.19 11.39 -9.35
C ALA A 331 1.73 11.28 -8.89
#